data_AF-A0A2V5MCE3-F1
#
_entry.id   AF-A0A2V5MCE3-F1
#
_cell.length_a   1.000
_cell.length_b   1.000
_cell.length_c   1.000
_cell.angle_alpha   90.00
_cell.angle_beta   90.00
_cell.angle_gamma   90.00
#
_symmetry.space_group_name_H-M   'P 1'
#
loop_
_entity.id
_entity.type
_entity.pdbx_description
1 polymer ?
#
loop_
_entity_poly.entity_id
_entity_poly.type
_entity_poly.pdbx_seq_one_letter_code
_entity_poly.pdbx_strand_id
1 'polypeptide(L)' 'MDAYAKPRERDIGPRRPKIRHVSQSVEPRTRRERQAEKQGVAAERRAIKKAARRHLNEQLPRELDDRD' A
#
# COMPACT_ATOMS: atom_id res chain seq x y z
N MET A 1 -24.29 -14.73 36.10
CA MET A 1 -22.95 -14.15 35.90
C MET A 1 -22.19 -15.12 35.02
N ASP A 2 -21.70 -14.66 33.86
CA ASP A 2 -20.93 -15.52 32.96
C ASP A 2 -19.56 -15.80 33.57
N ALA A 3 -19.27 -17.08 33.86
CA ALA A 3 -18.07 -17.50 34.58
C ALA A 3 -16.78 -17.33 33.74
N TYR A 4 -16.91 -17.06 32.44
CA TYR A 4 -15.78 -16.92 31.52
C TYR A 4 -15.56 -15.49 31.02
N ALA A 5 -16.41 -14.54 31.41
CA ALA A 5 -16.27 -13.14 30.98
C ALA A 5 -15.09 -12.46 31.68
N LYS A 6 -14.23 -11.78 30.91
CA LYS A 6 -13.08 -11.08 31.51
C LYS A 6 -13.54 -9.82 32.25
N PRO A 7 -12.86 -9.41 33.35
CA PRO A 7 -13.28 -8.28 34.18
C PRO A 7 -13.39 -6.91 33.48
N ARG A 8 -12.79 -6.76 32.29
CA ARG A 8 -12.79 -5.52 31.48
C ARG A 8 -13.36 -5.70 30.08
N GLU A 9 -13.98 -6.85 29.81
CA GLU A 9 -14.58 -7.12 28.52
C GLU A 9 -15.84 -6.27 28.36
N ARG A 10 -15.84 -5.36 27.39
CA ARG A 10 -17.06 -4.64 27.03
C ARG A 10 -17.97 -5.60 26.28
N ASP A 11 -19.20 -5.77 26.75
CA ASP A 11 -20.24 -6.44 25.98
C ASP A 11 -20.65 -5.54 24.80
N ILE A 12 -19.93 -5.68 23.69
CA ILE A 12 -20.20 -4.95 22.45
C ILE A 12 -21.17 -5.74 21.57
N GLY A 13 -21.71 -6.89 22.01
CA GLY A 13 -22.49 -7.83 21.19
C GLY A 13 -23.40 -7.15 20.15
N PRO A 14 -24.36 -6.30 20.56
CA PRO A 14 -25.25 -5.57 19.65
C PRO A 14 -24.68 -4.24 19.12
N ARG A 15 -23.67 -3.66 19.77
CA ARG A 15 -23.03 -2.39 19.35
C ARG A 15 -21.83 -2.57 18.43
N ARG A 16 -21.48 -3.81 18.07
CA ARG A 16 -20.35 -4.10 17.20
C ARG A 16 -20.61 -3.48 15.82
N PRO A 17 -19.72 -2.60 15.31
CA PRO A 17 -19.89 -2.07 13.97
C PRO A 17 -19.82 -3.22 12.96
N LYS A 18 -20.85 -3.33 12.12
CA LYS A 18 -20.87 -4.31 11.04
C LYS A 18 -19.96 -3.82 9.92
N ILE A 19 -18.98 -4.64 9.54
CA ILE A 19 -18.13 -4.37 8.37
C ILE A 19 -19.04 -4.46 7.14
N ARG A 20 -19.21 -3.33 6.44
CA ARG A 20 -19.89 -3.32 5.14
C ARG A 20 -18.86 -3.67 4.08
N HIS A 21 -19.06 -4.79 3.39
CA HIS A 21 -18.33 -5.05 2.16
C HIS A 21 -18.71 -3.97 1.14
N VAL A 22 -17.72 -3.38 0.50
CA VAL A 22 -17.91 -2.40 -0.56
C VAL A 22 -18.72 -3.08 -1.67
N SER A 23 -19.86 -2.50 -2.07
CA SER A 23 -20.68 -3.05 -3.14
C SER A 23 -19.93 -2.98 -4.47
N GLN A 24 -20.23 -3.91 -5.38
CA GLN A 24 -19.66 -3.93 -6.72
C GLN A 24 -19.98 -2.63 -7.52
N SER A 25 -21.03 -1.90 -7.14
CA SER A 25 -21.32 -0.57 -7.70
C SER A 25 -20.27 0.49 -7.37
N VAL A 26 -19.55 0.35 -6.26
CA VAL A 26 -18.49 1.28 -5.83
C VAL A 26 -17.12 0.82 -6.34
N GLU A 27 -16.93 -0.48 -6.53
CA GLU A 27 -15.72 -1.05 -7.14
C GLU A 27 -16.12 -2.02 -8.25
N PRO A 28 -16.28 -1.53 -9.49
CA PRO A 28 -16.72 -2.37 -10.61
C PRO A 28 -15.61 -3.31 -11.10
N ARG A 29 -14.34 -3.03 -10.75
CA ARG A 29 -13.20 -3.78 -11.28
C ARG A 29 -13.14 -5.19 -10.75
N THR A 30 -12.79 -6.11 -11.63
CA THR A 30 -12.52 -7.50 -11.25
C THR A 30 -11.24 -7.59 -10.41
N ARG A 31 -11.08 -8.69 -9.67
CA ARG A 31 -9.83 -8.96 -8.93
C ARG A 31 -8.59 -8.91 -9.85
N ARG A 32 -8.72 -9.40 -11.09
CA ARG A 32 -7.65 -9.46 -12.07
C ARG A 32 -7.21 -8.07 -12.52
N GLU A 33 -8.17 -7.19 -12.82
CA GLU A 33 -7.91 -5.80 -13.21
C GLU A 33 -7.16 -5.04 -12.12
N ARG A 34 -7.60 -5.18 -10.86
CA ARG A 34 -6.90 -4.55 -9.72
C ARG A 34 -5.47 -5.04 -9.56
N GLN A 35 -5.21 -6.33 -9.81
CA GLN A 35 -3.87 -6.88 -9.77
C GLN A 35 -3.01 -6.34 -10.91
N ALA A 36 -3.55 -6.25 -12.12
CA ALA A 36 -2.84 -5.71 -13.28
C ALA A 36 -2.46 -4.24 -13.05
N GLU A 37 -3.40 -3.42 -12.56
CA GLU A 37 -3.14 -2.02 -12.23
C GLU A 37 -2.09 -1.86 -11.13
N LYS A 38 -2.20 -2.67 -10.07
CA LYS A 38 -1.18 -2.68 -8.99
C LYS A 38 0.21 -3.02 -9.53
N GLN A 39 0.29 -3.97 -10.47
CA GLN A 39 1.55 -4.33 -11.13
C GLN A 39 2.07 -3.19 -12.02
N GLY A 40 1.19 -2.52 -12.75
CA GLY A 40 1.52 -1.33 -13.56
C GLY A 40 2.15 -0.22 -12.72
N VAL A 41 1.47 0.18 -11.64
CA VAL A 41 1.98 1.21 -10.70
C VAL A 41 3.32 0.79 -10.09
N ALA A 42 3.50 -0.49 -9.76
CA ALA A 42 4.76 -0.99 -9.23
C ALA A 42 5.89 -0.93 -10.29
N ALA A 43 5.58 -1.24 -11.54
CA ALA A 43 6.54 -1.16 -12.65
C ALA A 43 6.95 0.29 -12.93
N GLU A 44 6.00 1.23 -12.96
CA GLU A 44 6.26 2.66 -13.11
C GLU A 44 7.18 3.19 -12.00
N ARG A 45 6.86 2.88 -10.74
CA ARG A 45 7.70 3.25 -9.59
C ARG A 45 9.12 2.71 -9.72
N ARG A 46 9.29 1.48 -10.19
CA ARG A 46 10.60 0.87 -10.44
C ARG A 46 11.34 1.59 -11.57
N ALA A 47 10.66 1.95 -12.65
CA ALA A 47 11.25 2.67 -13.78
C ALA A 47 11.76 4.04 -13.34
N ILE A 48 10.96 4.81 -12.60
CA ILE A 48 11.35 6.12 -12.05
C ILE A 48 12.58 5.98 -11.15
N LYS A 49 12.55 5.05 -10.19
CA LYS A 49 13.68 4.81 -9.29
C LYS A 49 14.95 4.43 -10.06
N LYS A 50 14.82 3.60 -11.10
CA LYS A 50 15.95 3.16 -11.92
C LYS A 50 16.54 4.33 -12.72
N ALA A 51 15.69 5.18 -13.29
CA ALA A 51 16.13 6.38 -14.01
C ALA A 51 16.87 7.34 -13.07
N ALA A 52 16.30 7.64 -11.90
CA ALA A 52 16.94 8.49 -10.90
C ALA A 52 18.30 7.94 -10.43
N ARG A 53 18.38 6.62 -10.21
CA ARG A 53 19.65 5.97 -9.83
C ARG A 53 20.71 6.08 -10.92
N ARG A 54 20.33 5.90 -12.19
CA ARG A 54 21.26 6.05 -13.32
C ARG A 54 21.78 7.47 -13.42
N HIS A 55 20.88 8.44 -13.37
CA HIS A 55 21.23 9.86 -13.38
C HIS A 55 22.20 10.22 -12.24
N LEU A 56 21.90 9.78 -11.01
CA LEU A 56 22.78 10.06 -9.87
C LEU A 56 24.16 9.39 -10.02
N ASN A 57 24.22 8.18 -10.57
CA ASN A 57 25.49 7.50 -10.85
C ASN A 57 26.31 8.20 -11.94
N GLU A 58 25.68 8.92 -12.86
CA GLU A 58 26.37 9.70 -13.90
C GLU A 58 26.82 11.06 -13.38
N GLN A 59 26.04 11.68 -12.49
CA GLN A 59 26.36 12.98 -11.89
C GLN A 59 27.49 12.88 -10.87
N LEU A 60 27.48 11.85 -10.01
CA LEU A 60 28.44 11.75 -8.90
C LEU A 60 29.91 11.77 -9.36
N PRO A 61 30.33 11.03 -10.41
CA PRO A 61 31.71 11.09 -10.90
C PRO A 61 32.07 12.47 -11.46
N ARG A 62 31.15 13.10 -12.22
CA ARG A 62 31.38 14.47 -12.75
C ARG A 62 31.59 15.48 -11.64
N GLU A 63 30.75 15.41 -10.60
CA GLU A 63 30.88 16.30 -9.43
C GLU A 63 32.14 16.04 -8.61
N LEU A 64 32.72 14.85 -8.67
CA LEU A 64 34.01 14.54 -8.05
C LEU A 64 35.17 15.06 -8.90
N ASP A 65 35.12 14.84 -10.21
CA ASP A 65 36.12 15.34 -11.17
C ASP A 65 36.18 16.89 -11.17
N ASP A 66 35.04 17.58 -11.01
CA ASP A 66 34.97 19.05 -10.93
C ASP A 66 35.54 19.63 -9.61
N ARG A 67 35.79 18.80 -8.59
CA ARG A 67 36.28 19.22 -7.26
C ARG A 67 37.78 19.02 -7.07
N ASP A 68 38.42 18.21 -7.92
CA ASP A 68 39.88 17.98 -7.96
C ASP A 68 40.59 18.99 -8.86
#